data_AF-A0A0G4KVD9-F1
#
_entry.id   AF-A0A0G4KVD9-F1
#
_cell.length_a   1.000
_cell.length_b   1.000
_cell.length_c   1.000
_cell.angle_alpha   90.00
_cell.angle_beta   90.00
_cell.angle_gamma   90.00
#
_symmetry.space_group_name_H-M   'P 1'
#
loop_
_entity.id
_entity.type
_entity.pdbx_description
1 polymer ?
#
loop_
_entity_poly.entity_id
_entity_poly.type
_entity_poly.pdbx_seq_one_letter_code
_entity_poly.pdbx_strand_id
1 'polypeptide(L)'
;MCYFYQTRWTCGYWRWGQFKQQCNKEYRTGETCGLKLVYTTVQEADRCKLCHDIDKKNRRILKMTTDIDRWYREGNRQATIERTLIELTAVEDQKADMEHRHQARVLCQDLAARLG
;
A
#
# COMPACT_ATOMS: atom_id res chain seq x y z
N MET A 1 -2.54 19.00 -20.70
CA MET A 1 -2.26 18.35 -19.40
C MET A 1 -3.44 18.58 -18.46
N CYS A 2 -4.24 17.56 -18.21
CA CYS A 2 -5.42 17.68 -17.37
C CYS A 2 -5.04 17.69 -15.89
N TYR A 3 -5.75 18.49 -15.08
CA TYR A 3 -5.46 18.65 -13.65
C TYR A 3 -6.38 17.79 -12.80
N PHE A 4 -5.80 17.10 -11.82
CA PHE A 4 -6.48 16.19 -10.90
C PHE A 4 -6.09 16.54 -9.47
N TYR A 5 -6.98 16.27 -8.51
CA TYR A 5 -6.57 16.26 -7.12
C TYR A 5 -5.60 15.11 -6.85
N GLN A 6 -4.80 15.25 -5.81
CA GLN A 6 -3.97 14.19 -5.26
C GLN A 6 -4.33 14.01 -3.80
N THR A 7 -4.48 12.77 -3.34
CA THR A 7 -4.56 12.47 -1.90
C THR A 7 -3.23 11.90 -1.46
N ARG A 8 -2.65 12.42 -0.37
CA ARG A 8 -1.41 11.94 0.23
C ARG A 8 -1.63 11.67 1.72
N TRP A 9 -1.24 10.50 2.19
CA TRP A 9 -1.31 10.11 3.61
C TRP A 9 -0.01 10.41 4.33
N THR A 10 -0.03 10.42 5.67
CA THR A 10 1.17 10.67 6.49
C THR A 10 2.28 9.65 6.28
N CYS A 11 1.96 8.42 5.85
CA CYS A 11 2.96 7.43 5.46
C CYS A 11 3.62 7.70 4.08
N GLY A 12 3.29 8.83 3.43
CA GLY A 12 3.80 9.21 2.12
C GLY A 12 3.09 8.55 0.94
N TYR A 13 2.25 7.54 1.18
CA TYR A 13 1.45 6.93 0.12
C TYR A 13 0.52 7.96 -0.51
N TRP A 14 0.19 7.78 -1.78
CA TRP A 14 -0.67 8.72 -2.51
C TRP A 14 -1.41 8.06 -3.66
N ARG A 15 -2.54 8.68 -4.05
CA ARG A 15 -3.31 8.32 -5.24
C ARG A 15 -3.83 9.54 -5.98
N TRP A 16 -4.12 9.35 -7.26
CA TRP A 16 -4.89 10.32 -8.02
C TRP A 16 -6.31 10.40 -7.48
N GLY A 17 -6.77 11.62 -7.25
CA GLY A 17 -8.13 11.94 -6.86
C GLY A 17 -8.99 12.31 -8.07
N GLN A 18 -10.05 13.07 -7.79
CA GLN A 18 -11.02 13.48 -8.80
C GLN A 18 -10.41 14.40 -9.86
N PHE A 19 -10.97 14.36 -11.06
CA PHE A 19 -10.67 15.32 -12.12
C PHE A 19 -11.12 16.72 -11.70
N LYS A 20 -10.28 17.72 -11.93
CA LYS A 20 -10.59 19.11 -11.59
C LYS A 20 -10.82 19.98 -12.83
N GLN A 21 -9.87 19.94 -13.77
CA GLN A 21 -9.86 20.90 -14.88
C GLN A 21 -9.22 20.30 -16.13
N GLN A 22 -9.87 20.53 -17.28
CA GLN A 22 -9.32 20.23 -18.61
C GLN A 22 -8.28 21.28 -18.98
N CYS A 23 -7.20 20.91 -19.66
CA CYS A 23 -6.27 21.91 -20.17
C CYS A 23 -6.80 22.65 -21.38
N ASN A 24 -6.31 23.87 -21.56
CA ASN A 24 -6.61 24.72 -22.71
C ASN A 24 -6.12 24.16 -24.06
N LYS A 25 -5.27 23.12 -24.06
CA LYS A 25 -4.79 22.44 -25.27
C LYS A 25 -5.68 21.29 -25.74
N GLU A 26 -6.57 20.79 -24.88
CA GLU A 26 -7.51 19.73 -25.25
C GLU A 26 -8.86 20.38 -25.52
N TYR A 27 -9.25 20.38 -26.80
CA TYR A 27 -10.46 21.07 -27.25
C TYR A 27 -11.70 20.16 -27.18
N ARG A 28 -11.51 18.83 -27.15
CA ARG A 28 -12.63 17.90 -27.15
C ARG A 28 -13.23 17.74 -25.76
N THR A 29 -14.48 18.15 -25.61
CA THR A 29 -15.28 17.88 -24.41
C THR A 29 -15.40 16.37 -24.20
N GLY A 30 -14.96 15.86 -23.06
CA GLY A 30 -15.05 14.45 -22.69
C GLY A 30 -13.79 13.62 -22.89
N GLU A 31 -12.74 14.15 -23.55
CA GLU A 31 -11.44 13.48 -23.68
C GLU A 31 -10.40 14.12 -22.74
N THR A 32 -9.57 13.28 -22.10
CA THR A 32 -8.39 13.75 -21.35
C THR A 32 -7.14 13.54 -22.18
N CYS A 33 -6.23 14.50 -22.17
CA CYS A 33 -4.99 14.47 -22.97
C CYS A 33 -3.95 13.43 -22.51
N GLY A 34 -4.32 12.39 -21.76
CA GLY A 34 -3.47 11.33 -21.21
C GLY A 34 -2.54 11.76 -20.06
N LEU A 35 -2.04 12.99 -20.10
CA LEU A 35 -1.10 13.54 -19.13
C LEU A 35 -1.83 14.17 -17.93
N LYS A 36 -1.58 13.62 -16.73
CA LYS A 36 -2.17 14.07 -15.45
C LYS A 36 -1.22 15.00 -14.69
N LEU A 37 -1.74 16.13 -14.25
CA LEU A 37 -1.06 17.07 -13.37
C LEU A 37 -1.78 17.17 -12.02
N VAL A 38 -1.03 17.53 -10.98
CA VAL A 38 -1.59 17.84 -9.67
C VAL A 38 -2.21 19.24 -9.71
N TYR A 39 -3.50 19.34 -9.35
CA TYR A 39 -4.17 20.61 -9.06
C TYR A 39 -3.89 21.03 -7.61
N THR A 40 -4.18 20.15 -6.67
CA THR A 40 -3.99 20.37 -5.23
C THR A 40 -3.79 19.01 -4.57
N THR A 41 -2.88 18.96 -3.60
CA THR A 41 -2.68 17.78 -2.75
C THR A 41 -3.46 17.94 -1.46
N VAL A 42 -4.43 17.04 -1.27
CA VAL A 42 -5.16 16.85 -0.02
C VAL A 42 -4.32 15.96 0.89
N GLN A 43 -3.94 16.49 2.05
CA GLN A 43 -3.20 15.74 3.07
C GLN A 43 -4.19 15.01 3.97
N GLU A 44 -4.00 13.71 4.11
CA GLU A 44 -4.73 12.85 5.04
C GLU A 44 -3.86 12.59 6.26
N ALA A 45 -4.40 12.88 7.45
CA ALA A 45 -3.66 12.76 8.70
C ALA A 45 -3.39 11.29 9.11
N ASP A 46 -4.22 10.35 8.66
CA ASP A 46 -4.05 8.93 8.97
C ASP A 46 -3.02 8.26 8.03
N ARG A 47 -2.63 7.03 8.36
CA ARG A 47 -1.91 6.13 7.46
C ARG A 47 -2.86 5.57 6.40
N CYS A 48 -2.31 5.17 5.26
CA CYS A 48 -3.12 4.64 4.17
C CYS A 48 -3.70 3.26 4.50
N LYS A 49 -4.75 2.84 3.76
CA LYS A 49 -5.36 1.51 3.90
C LYS A 49 -4.34 0.37 3.81
N LEU A 50 -3.34 0.50 2.94
CA LEU A 50 -2.32 -0.53 2.75
C LEU A 50 -1.47 -0.73 4.02
N CYS A 51 -1.11 0.35 4.73
CA CYS A 51 -0.45 0.24 6.04
C CYS A 51 -1.33 -0.49 7.05
N HIS A 52 -2.62 -0.15 7.12
CA HIS A 52 -3.56 -0.82 8.03
C HIS A 52 -3.71 -2.31 7.72
N ASP A 53 -3.68 -2.70 6.44
CA ASP A 53 -3.73 -4.10 6.05
C ASP A 53 -2.40 -4.84 6.32
N ILE A 54 -1.25 -4.17 6.20
CA ILE A 54 0.07 -4.69 6.64
C ILE A 54 0.06 -4.92 8.17
N ASP A 55 -0.52 -4.01 8.96
CA ASP A 55 -0.61 -4.18 10.41
C ASP A 55 -1.49 -5.37 10.81
N LYS A 56 -2.52 -5.70 10.02
CA LYS A 56 -3.29 -6.94 10.21
C LYS A 56 -2.43 -8.18 9.96
N LYS A 57 -1.57 -8.15 8.93
CA LYS A 57 -0.63 -9.25 8.63
C LYS A 57 0.41 -9.41 9.74
N ASN A 58 1.00 -8.32 10.24
CA ASN A 58 1.90 -8.33 11.39
C ASN A 58 1.28 -8.99 12.62
N ARG A 59 0.05 -8.61 12.97
CA ARG A 59 -0.68 -9.23 14.10
C ARG A 59 -0.95 -10.73 13.88
N ARG A 60 -1.28 -11.12 12.64
CA ARG A 60 -1.47 -12.54 12.30
C ARG A 60 -0.17 -13.34 12.42
N ILE A 61 0.94 -12.81 11.89
CA ILE A 61 2.27 -13.41 11.99
C ILE A 61 2.64 -13.61 13.47
N LEU A 62 2.53 -12.57 14.29
CA LEU A 62 2.83 -12.63 15.72
C LEU A 62 1.99 -13.70 16.44
N LYS A 63 0.70 -13.81 16.10
CA LYS A 63 -0.16 -14.84 16.67
C LYS A 63 0.31 -16.24 16.28
N MET A 64 0.57 -16.46 14.99
CA MET A 64 0.99 -17.76 14.46
C MET A 64 2.32 -18.21 15.05
N THR A 65 3.32 -17.32 15.15
CA THR A 65 4.62 -17.65 15.76
C THR A 65 4.47 -18.00 17.24
N THR A 66 3.66 -17.23 17.98
CA THR A 66 3.37 -17.52 19.40
C THR A 66 2.65 -18.87 19.57
N ASP A 67 1.69 -19.17 18.69
CA ASP A 67 0.96 -20.45 18.72
C ASP A 67 1.90 -21.63 18.41
N ILE A 68 2.78 -21.49 17.41
CA ILE A 68 3.81 -22.47 17.05
C ILE A 68 4.74 -22.74 18.24
N ASP A 69 5.29 -21.69 18.86
CA ASP A 69 6.20 -21.81 20.00
C ASP A 69 5.54 -22.54 21.19
N ARG A 70 4.27 -22.21 21.47
CA ARG A 70 3.50 -22.91 22.52
C ARG A 70 3.35 -24.39 22.18
N TRP A 71 2.95 -24.73 20.95
CA TRP A 71 2.72 -26.11 20.55
C TRP A 71 4.00 -26.95 20.49
N TYR A 72 5.14 -26.35 20.13
CA TYR A 72 6.44 -27.01 20.23
C TYR A 72 6.75 -27.44 21.66
N ARG A 73 6.44 -26.60 22.66
CA ARG A 73 6.64 -26.92 24.08
C ARG A 73 5.66 -27.98 24.60
N GLU A 74 4.43 -28.01 24.07
CA GLU A 74 3.43 -29.04 24.40
C GLU A 74 3.78 -30.43 23.82
N GLY A 75 4.53 -30.48 22.70
CA GLY A 75 5.08 -31.71 22.12
C GLY A 75 4.06 -32.62 21.40
N ASN A 76 2.79 -32.22 21.28
CA ASN A 76 1.71 -33.11 20.78
C ASN A 76 0.99 -32.61 19.50
N ARG A 77 1.53 -31.60 18.79
CA ARG A 77 0.86 -31.00 17.61
C ARG A 77 1.71 -30.89 16.35
N GLN A 78 2.60 -31.85 16.10
CA GLN A 78 3.58 -31.78 15.00
C GLN A 78 2.93 -31.48 13.63
N ALA A 79 1.88 -32.20 13.23
CA ALA A 79 1.21 -31.97 11.95
C ALA A 79 0.51 -30.59 11.86
N THR A 80 0.05 -30.03 12.98
CA THR A 80 -0.50 -28.67 13.02
C THR A 80 0.60 -27.64 12.86
N ILE A 81 1.72 -27.83 13.56
CA ILE A 81 2.91 -26.97 13.47
C ILE A 81 3.41 -26.89 12.02
N GLU A 82 3.61 -28.04 11.36
CA GLU A 82 4.07 -28.11 9.97
C GLU A 82 3.15 -27.32 9.02
N ARG A 83 1.84 -27.48 9.17
CA ARG A 83 0.85 -26.75 8.36
C ARG A 83 0.89 -25.24 8.63
N THR A 84 0.98 -24.84 9.89
CA THR A 84 1.00 -23.42 10.28
C THR A 84 2.29 -22.75 9.84
N LEU A 85 3.43 -23.47 9.78
CA LEU A 85 4.68 -22.95 9.22
C LEU A 85 4.55 -22.63 7.73
N ILE A 86 3.93 -23.50 6.94
CA ILE A 86 3.68 -23.24 5.51
C ILE A 86 2.77 -22.00 5.34
N GLU A 87 1.71 -21.92 6.15
CA GLU A 87 0.80 -20.79 6.13
C GLU A 87 1.50 -19.49 6.56
N LEU A 88 2.41 -19.56 7.54
CA LEU A 88 3.18 -18.43 8.04
C LEU A 88 4.02 -17.84 6.91
N THR A 89 4.79 -18.67 6.21
CA THR A 89 5.59 -18.25 5.06
C THR A 89 4.73 -17.57 4.00
N ALA A 90 3.58 -18.13 3.66
CA ALA A 90 2.68 -17.52 2.68
C ALA A 90 2.13 -16.14 3.13
N VAL A 91 1.89 -15.96 4.43
CA VAL A 91 1.44 -14.67 4.99
C VAL A 91 2.57 -13.65 5.01
N GLU A 92 3.80 -14.08 5.28
CA GLU A 92 5.01 -13.24 5.22
C GLU A 92 5.30 -12.77 3.80
N ASP A 93 5.21 -13.65 2.81
CA ASP A 93 5.37 -13.29 1.39
C ASP A 93 4.34 -12.27 0.94
N GLN A 94 3.07 -12.47 1.31
CA GLN A 94 2.01 -11.50 1.02
C GLN A 94 2.27 -10.14 1.68
N LYS A 95 2.78 -10.13 2.92
CA LYS A 95 3.16 -8.88 3.60
C LYS A 95 4.31 -8.19 2.87
N ALA A 96 5.34 -8.92 2.46
CA ALA A 96 6.50 -8.37 1.77
C ALA A 96 6.10 -7.74 0.42
N ASP A 97 5.24 -8.39 -0.37
CA ASP A 97 4.69 -7.81 -1.60
C ASP A 97 3.93 -6.49 -1.32
N MET A 98 3.11 -6.46 -0.27
CA MET A 98 2.38 -5.25 0.12
C MET A 98 3.32 -4.11 0.50
N GLU A 99 4.39 -4.39 1.24
CA GLU A 99 5.41 -3.42 1.61
C GLU A 99 6.17 -2.90 0.38
N HIS A 100 6.56 -3.78 -0.53
CA HIS A 100 7.22 -3.40 -1.77
C HIS A 100 6.33 -2.49 -2.64
N ARG A 101 5.06 -2.86 -2.84
CA ARG A 101 4.09 -2.02 -3.58
C ARG A 101 3.88 -0.66 -2.91
N HIS A 102 3.84 -0.64 -1.58
CA HIS A 102 3.75 0.61 -0.82
C HIS A 102 4.98 1.50 -1.10
N GLN A 103 6.18 0.98 -0.89
CA GLN A 103 7.44 1.71 -1.06
C GLN A 103 7.62 2.21 -2.49
N ALA A 104 7.37 1.36 -3.49
CA ALA A 104 7.44 1.75 -4.90
C ALA A 104 6.54 2.97 -5.20
N ARG A 105 5.35 3.02 -4.59
CA ARG A 105 4.43 4.14 -4.77
C ARG A 105 4.91 5.42 -4.11
N VAL A 106 5.43 5.33 -2.89
CA VAL A 106 5.99 6.46 -2.14
C VAL A 106 7.17 7.06 -2.90
N LEU A 107 8.14 6.22 -3.29
CA LEU A 107 9.37 6.65 -3.96
C LEU A 107 9.12 7.27 -5.33
N CYS A 108 8.14 6.76 -6.08
CA CYS A 108 7.76 7.33 -7.38
C CYS A 108 7.37 8.82 -7.28
N GLN A 109 6.78 9.25 -6.16
CA GLN A 109 6.47 10.66 -5.95
C GLN A 109 7.69 11.49 -5.51
N ASP A 110 8.56 10.93 -4.67
CA ASP A 110 9.76 11.65 -4.23
C ASP A 110 10.72 11.93 -5.39
N LEU A 111 10.80 11.02 -6.36
CA LEU A 111 11.55 11.24 -7.60
C LEU A 111 10.94 12.36 -8.46
N ALA A 112 9.62 12.42 -8.57
CA ALA A 112 8.93 13.50 -9.29
C ALA A 112 9.09 14.87 -8.59
N ALA A 113 9.20 14.89 -7.26
CA ALA A 113 9.38 16.12 -6.48
C ALA A 113 10.82 16.65 -6.46
N ARG A 114 11.83 15.81 -6.76
CA ARG A 114 13.25 16.21 -6.82
C ARG A 114 13.70 16.72 -8.19
N LEU A 115 12.89 16.53 -9.23
CA LEU A 115 13.18 16.91 -10.61
C LEU A 115 12.46 18.19 -11.06
N GLY A 116 11.78 18.89 -10.14
CA GLY A 116 11.16 20.20 -10.36
C GLY A 116 11.69 21.21 -9.35
#